data_AF-A0A923TJB2-F1
#
_entry.id   AF-A0A923TJB2-F1
#
_cell.length_a   1.000
_cell.length_b   1.000
_cell.length_c   1.000
_cell.angle_alpha   90.00
_cell.angle_beta   90.00
_cell.angle_gamma   90.00
#
_symmetry.space_group_name_H-M   'P 1'
#
loop_
_entity.id
_entity.type
_entity.pdbx_description
1 polymer ?
#
loop_
_entity_poly.entity_id
_entity_poly.type
_entity_poly.pdbx_seq_one_letter_code
_entity_poly.pdbx_strand_id
1 'polypeptide(L)'
;LIVAVGTHATLVEFLDKGRAGMASTFLTRLRVGGKLVDAKGVSRLYRHRISSWSLVLLVLSTLVAMAAAVFLSGAFQAYGDLLADAWASFVFWARALF
;
A
#
# COMPACT_ATOMS: atom_id res chain seq x y z
N LEU A 1 -18.10 9.41 11.29
CA LEU A 1 -17.04 9.56 12.32
C LEU A 1 -16.89 11.04 12.63
N ILE A 2 -17.01 11.44 13.89
CA ILE A 2 -16.88 12.86 14.29
C ILE A 2 -15.49 13.02 14.91
N VAL A 3 -14.66 13.86 14.29
CA VAL A 3 -13.27 14.09 14.70
C VAL A 3 -13.20 15.39 15.47
N ALA A 4 -12.80 15.34 16.74
CA ALA A 4 -12.58 16.55 17.53
C ALA A 4 -11.16 17.07 17.28
N VAL A 5 -11.05 18.26 16.67
CA VAL A 5 -9.79 18.99 16.48
C VAL A 5 -9.85 20.26 17.33
N GLY A 6 -8.88 20.46 18.23
CA GLY A 6 -8.65 21.74 18.93
C GLY A 6 -9.54 22.04 20.14
N THR A 7 -9.70 21.12 21.11
CA THR A 7 -10.45 21.43 22.34
C THR A 7 -9.53 21.84 23.51
N HIS A 8 -9.56 23.13 23.89
CA HIS A 8 -8.96 23.69 25.13
C HIS A 8 -9.82 23.38 26.37
N ALA A 9 -10.10 22.10 26.58
CA ALA A 9 -10.78 21.60 27.75
C ALA A 9 -9.96 20.45 28.30
N THR A 10 -8.74 20.78 28.71
CA THR A 10 -7.83 19.87 29.40
C THR A 10 -8.16 19.85 30.90
N LEU A 11 -7.89 18.72 31.56
CA LEU A 11 -8.15 18.55 33.00
C LEU A 11 -7.42 19.63 33.84
N VAL A 12 -6.25 20.06 33.36
CA VAL A 12 -5.45 21.12 33.97
C VAL A 12 -6.19 22.46 33.93
N GLU A 13 -6.75 22.87 32.79
CA GLU A 13 -7.50 24.13 32.66
C GLU A 13 -8.82 24.12 33.45
N PHE A 14 -9.46 22.95 33.60
CA PHE A 14 -10.66 22.80 34.42
C PHE A 14 -10.36 22.99 35.91
N LEU A 15 -9.26 22.41 36.38
CA LEU A 15 -8.79 22.55 37.76
C LEU A 15 -8.26 23.95 38.06
N ASP A 16 -7.64 24.61 37.08
CA ASP A 16 -7.02 25.93 37.24
C ASP A 16 -8.04 27.09 37.20
N LYS A 17 -9.10 26.99 36.39
CA LYS A 17 -10.09 28.09 36.21
C LYS A 17 -11.47 27.85 36.83
N GLY A 18 -11.79 26.64 37.30
CA GLY A 18 -12.92 26.37 38.21
C GLY A 18 -14.30 26.91 37.81
N ARG A 19 -14.57 27.18 36.52
CA ARG A 19 -15.84 27.79 36.09
C ARG A 19 -16.99 26.78 36.12
N ALA A 20 -18.04 27.11 36.87
CA ALA A 20 -19.29 26.37 36.94
C ALA A 20 -19.88 26.22 35.52
N GLY A 21 -19.89 24.99 35.01
CA GLY A 21 -20.35 24.66 33.66
C GLY A 21 -19.35 23.88 32.80
N MET A 22 -18.06 23.89 33.14
CA MET A 22 -17.05 23.12 32.39
C MET A 22 -17.04 21.61 32.73
N ALA A 23 -17.52 21.24 33.92
CA ALA A 23 -17.53 19.87 34.43
C ALA A 23 -18.48 18.95 33.64
N SER A 24 -19.67 19.45 33.30
CA SER A 24 -20.70 18.71 32.58
C SER A 24 -20.28 18.45 31.12
N THR A 25 -19.59 19.39 30.48
CA THR A 25 -19.01 19.20 29.14
C THR A 25 -17.82 18.21 29.16
N PHE A 26 -17.01 18.23 30.22
CA PHE A 26 -15.91 17.27 30.39
C PHE A 26 -16.43 15.84 30.62
N LEU A 27 -17.43 15.68 31.50
CA LEU A 27 -18.04 14.39 31.81
C LEU A 27 -18.81 13.80 30.62
N THR A 28 -19.54 14.61 29.85
CA THR A 28 -20.19 14.14 28.62
C THR A 28 -19.16 13.74 27.57
N ARG A 29 -18.03 14.45 27.45
CA ARG A 29 -16.92 14.04 26.57
C ARG A 29 -16.26 12.73 27.01
N LEU A 30 -16.08 12.50 28.32
CA LEU A 30 -15.58 11.21 28.85
C LEU A 30 -16.58 10.06 28.61
N ARG A 31 -17.88 10.29 28.84
CA ARG A 31 -18.94 9.30 28.61
C ARG A 31 -19.06 8.92 27.12
N VAL A 32 -18.78 9.85 26.21
CA VAL A 32 -18.79 9.64 24.75
C VAL A 32 -17.40 9.27 24.21
N GLY A 33 -16.35 9.28 25.05
CA GLY A 33 -14.94 9.10 24.69
C GLY A 33 -14.61 7.77 23.99
N GLY A 34 -15.39 6.71 24.22
CA GLY A 34 -15.26 5.45 23.48
C GLY A 34 -15.68 5.53 22.01
N LYS A 35 -16.43 6.56 21.60
CA LYS A 35 -16.86 6.85 20.21
C LYS A 35 -16.17 8.07 19.58
N LEU A 36 -15.51 8.91 20.38
CA LEU A 36 -14.70 10.04 19.94
C LEU A 36 -13.28 9.57 19.67
N VAL A 37 -13.01 9.20 18.41
CA VAL A 37 -11.65 8.86 17.96
C VAL A 37 -10.86 10.16 17.86
N ASP A 38 -9.83 10.31 18.70
CA ASP A 38 -8.86 11.40 18.63
C ASP A 38 -8.30 11.49 17.20
N ALA A 39 -8.12 12.71 16.66
CA ALA A 39 -7.55 12.94 15.34
C ALA A 39 -6.18 12.26 15.17
N LYS A 40 -5.43 12.09 16.28
CA LYS A 40 -4.17 11.32 16.33
C LYS A 40 -4.35 9.81 16.24
N GLY A 41 -5.53 9.28 16.62
CA GLY A 41 -5.88 7.87 16.54
C GLY A 41 -6.32 7.44 15.13
N VAL A 42 -6.84 8.36 14.30
CA VAL A 42 -7.32 8.04 12.94
C VAL A 42 -6.17 7.63 12.00
N SER A 43 -5.00 8.26 12.10
CA SER A 43 -3.82 7.87 11.30
C SER A 43 -3.23 6.52 11.73
N ARG A 44 -3.45 6.10 12.98
CA ARG A 44 -3.07 4.77 13.48
C ARG A 44 -4.13 3.69 13.20
N LEU A 45 -5.40 4.09 13.09
CA LEU A 45 -6.51 3.20 12.74
C LEU A 45 -6.57 2.90 11.25
N TYR A 46 -6.13 3.83 10.39
CA TYR A 46 -5.93 3.56 8.98
C TYR A 46 -4.60 2.84 8.75
N ARG A 47 -4.45 1.68 9.40
CA ARG A 47 -3.39 0.74 9.06
C ARG A 47 -3.76 0.22 7.67
N HIS A 48 -3.16 0.83 6.65
CA HIS A 48 -3.25 0.35 5.27
C HIS A 48 -2.62 -1.04 5.25
N ARG A 49 -3.42 -2.06 5.59
CA ARG A 49 -3.09 -3.46 5.40
C ARG A 49 -3.16 -3.65 3.91
N ILE A 50 -2.07 -3.30 3.21
CA ILE A 50 -1.87 -3.71 1.83
C ILE A 50 -2.05 -5.23 1.87
N SER A 51 -3.17 -5.69 1.33
CA SER A 51 -3.50 -7.10 1.31
C SER A 51 -2.39 -7.77 0.50
N SER A 52 -1.80 -8.85 1.01
CA SER A 52 -0.79 -9.61 0.25
C SER A 52 -1.31 -9.99 -1.14
N TRP A 53 -2.64 -10.18 -1.26
CA TRP A 53 -3.32 -10.36 -2.54
C TRP A 53 -3.15 -9.19 -3.51
N SER A 54 -3.18 -7.95 -3.04
CA SER A 54 -2.96 -6.76 -3.90
C SER A 54 -1.54 -6.75 -4.47
N LEU A 55 -0.54 -7.18 -3.69
CA LEU A 55 0.83 -7.32 -4.19
C LEU A 55 0.96 -8.43 -5.22
N VAL A 56 0.34 -9.59 -4.95
CA VAL A 56 0.33 -10.73 -5.89
C VAL A 56 -0.36 -10.35 -7.20
N LEU A 57 -1.51 -9.68 -7.14
CA LEU A 57 -2.23 -9.22 -8.33
C LEU A 57 -1.45 -8.18 -9.12
N LEU A 58 -0.72 -7.30 -8.44
CA LEU A 58 0.13 -6.30 -9.11
C LEU A 58 1.27 -6.98 -9.88
N VAL A 59 1.99 -7.91 -9.25
CA VAL A 59 3.04 -8.69 -9.90
C VAL A 59 2.48 -9.49 -11.07
N LEU A 60 1.33 -10.15 -10.88
CA LEU A 60 0.68 -10.93 -11.93
C LEU A 60 0.28 -10.03 -13.11
N SER A 61 -0.26 -8.84 -12.85
CA SER A 61 -0.62 -7.87 -13.88
C SER A 61 0.59 -7.43 -14.70
N THR A 62 1.72 -7.17 -14.06
CA THR A 62 2.97 -6.82 -14.75
C THR A 62 3.46 -7.97 -15.63
N LEU A 63 3.43 -9.21 -15.14
CA LEU A 63 3.82 -10.40 -15.92
C LEU A 63 2.91 -10.59 -17.15
N VAL A 64 1.60 -10.46 -16.97
CA VAL A 64 0.62 -10.58 -18.05
C VAL A 64 0.84 -9.48 -19.10
N ALA A 65 1.04 -8.24 -18.67
CA ALA A 65 1.32 -7.13 -19.58
C ALA A 65 2.61 -7.36 -20.38
N MET A 66 3.67 -7.83 -19.72
CA MET A 66 4.95 -8.13 -20.38
C MET A 66 4.82 -9.29 -21.37
N ALA A 67 4.11 -10.35 -21.00
CA ALA A 67 3.81 -11.46 -21.91
C ALA A 67 3.02 -10.97 -23.14
N ALA A 68 1.95 -10.21 -22.92
CA ALA A 68 1.14 -9.64 -24.00
C ALA A 68 1.97 -8.75 -24.94
N ALA A 69 2.87 -7.93 -24.40
CA ALA A 69 3.79 -7.11 -25.20
C ALA A 69 4.70 -7.96 -26.09
N VAL A 70 5.26 -9.06 -25.57
CA VAL A 70 6.08 -10.00 -26.36
C VAL A 70 5.25 -10.72 -27.43
N PHE A 71 4.04 -11.15 -27.10
CA PHE A 71 3.13 -11.81 -28.05
C PHE A 71 2.70 -10.86 -29.18
N LEU A 72 2.34 -9.62 -28.86
CA LEU A 72 1.85 -8.65 -29.85
C LEU A 72 2.96 -8.05 -30.70
N SER A 73 4.18 -7.93 -30.16
CA SER A 73 5.31 -7.35 -30.90
C SER A 73 5.89 -8.29 -31.96
N GLY A 74 5.45 -9.55 -32.04
CA GLY A 74 6.07 -10.55 -32.92
C GLY A 74 7.53 -10.87 -32.54
N ALA A 75 8.04 -10.27 -31.45
CA ALA A 75 9.42 -10.43 -31.00
C ALA A 75 9.71 -11.87 -30.57
N PHE A 76 8.68 -12.68 -30.29
CA PHE A 76 8.85 -14.10 -30.04
C PHE A 76 9.60 -14.82 -31.17
N GLN A 77 9.32 -14.48 -32.44
CA GLN A 77 10.07 -15.03 -33.58
C GLN A 77 11.49 -14.46 -33.63
N ALA A 78 11.65 -13.15 -33.47
CA ALA A 78 12.98 -12.51 -33.49
C ALA A 78 13.92 -13.01 -32.37
N TYR A 79 13.44 -13.18 -31.14
CA TYR A 79 14.21 -13.77 -30.04
C TYR A 79 14.47 -15.26 -30.25
N GLY A 80 13.49 -15.99 -30.82
CA GLY A 80 13.64 -17.40 -31.17
C GLY A 80 14.71 -17.64 -32.23
N ASP A 81 14.71 -16.81 -33.28
CA ASP A 81 15.66 -16.89 -34.39
C ASP A 81 17.08 -16.59 -33.94
N LEU A 82 17.27 -15.57 -33.09
CA LEU A 82 18.59 -15.26 -32.51
C LEU A 82 19.16 -16.41 -31.66
N LEU A 83 18.31 -17.08 -30.89
CA LEU A 83 18.68 -18.25 -30.09
C LEU A 83 18.99 -19.45 -30.96
N ALA A 84 18.19 -19.68 -32.01
CA ALA A 84 18.40 -20.76 -32.97
C ALA A 84 19.71 -20.56 -33.75
N ASP A 85 20.01 -19.34 -34.19
CA ASP A 85 21.24 -19.01 -34.91
C ASP A 85 22.48 -19.14 -34.03
N ALA A 86 22.42 -18.68 -32.77
CA ALA A 86 23.51 -18.85 -31.81
C ALA A 86 23.77 -20.33 -31.52
N TRP A 87 22.71 -21.12 -31.37
CA TRP A 87 22.80 -22.56 -31.15
C TRP A 87 23.36 -23.30 -32.37
N ALA A 88 22.86 -22.99 -33.57
CA ALA A 88 23.34 -23.57 -34.82
C ALA A 88 24.84 -23.26 -35.03
N SER A 89 25.26 -22.03 -34.74
CA SER A 89 26.66 -21.60 -34.84
C SER A 89 27.55 -22.35 -33.85
N PHE A 90 27.09 -22.55 -32.61
CA PHE A 90 27.81 -23.34 -31.60
C PHE A 90 27.94 -24.81 -31.99
N VAL A 91 26.86 -25.43 -32.48
CA VAL A 91 26.88 -26.82 -32.95
C VAL A 91 27.77 -26.98 -34.18
N PHE A 92 27.74 -26.01 -35.10
CA PHE A 92 28.63 -26.00 -36.27
C PHE A 92 30.10 -25.90 -35.85
N TRP A 93 30.43 -25.00 -34.93
CA TRP A 93 31.78 -24.88 -34.37
C TRP A 93 32.23 -26.19 -33.69
N ALA A 94 31.37 -26.81 -32.88
CA ALA A 94 31.68 -28.07 -32.21
C ALA A 94 31.89 -29.24 -33.19
N ARG A 95 31.11 -29.28 -34.28
CA ARG A 95 31.27 -30.28 -35.36
C ARG A 95 32.47 -30.02 -36.26
N ALA A 96 32.94 -28.78 -36.37
CA ALA A 96 34.15 -28.45 -37.14
C ALA A 96 35.44 -28.77 -36.37
N LEU A 97 35.34 -29.02 -35.06
CA LEU A 97 36.46 -29.31 -34.16
C LEU A 97 36.75 -30.81 -34.01
N PHE A 98 35.86 -31.68 -34.48
CA PHE A 98 35.96 -33.15 -34.51
C PHE A 98 35.99 -33.66 -35.95
#